data_AF-A0A3S3NWZ0-F1
#
_entry.id   AF-A0A3S3NWZ0-F1
#
_cell.length_a   1.000
_cell.length_b   1.000
_cell.length_c   1.000
_cell.angle_alpha   90.00
_cell.angle_beta   90.00
_cell.angle_gamma   90.00
#
_symmetry.space_group_name_H-M   'P 1'
#
loop_
_entity.id
_entity.type
_entity.pdbx_description
1 polymer ?
#
loop_
_entity_poly.entity_id
_entity_poly.type
_entity_poly.pdbx_seq_one_letter_code
_entity_poly.pdbx_strand_id
1 'polypeptide(L)'
;MMSSNDQDICVISITSEKETENKFCKICLETQEDWKLIEPCGCRGSSAHVHENCLANWFQTSHSLRCEICNTLYSSAVINKLIDILMIIADCKITLVNRVVTSLIAGNKFLKSKGKL
;
A
#
# COMPACT_ATOMS: atom_id res chain seq x y z
N MET A 1 59.64 -32.60 -6.87
CA MET A 1 59.60 -31.14 -7.04
C MET A 1 58.17 -30.76 -7.33
N MET A 2 57.63 -29.88 -6.49
CA MET A 2 56.25 -29.41 -6.54
C MET A 2 56.01 -28.54 -7.77
N SER A 3 54.82 -28.65 -8.36
CA SER A 3 54.12 -27.49 -8.91
C SER A 3 52.63 -27.77 -8.85
N SER A 4 52.02 -27.12 -7.87
CA SER A 4 50.60 -26.98 -7.64
C SER A 4 49.94 -26.32 -8.83
N ASN A 5 48.76 -26.79 -9.21
CA ASN A 5 47.74 -25.91 -9.77
C ASN A 5 46.39 -26.50 -9.42
N ASP A 6 45.89 -26.05 -8.27
CA ASP A 6 44.58 -26.37 -7.72
C ASP A 6 43.50 -25.91 -8.71
N GLN A 7 42.82 -26.88 -9.32
CA GLN A 7 41.53 -26.61 -9.94
C GLN A 7 40.50 -26.58 -8.81
N ASP A 8 40.34 -25.41 -8.19
CA ASP A 8 39.17 -25.07 -7.38
C ASP A 8 37.95 -24.97 -8.32
N ILE A 9 37.46 -26.12 -8.78
CA ILE A 9 36.06 -26.26 -9.14
C ILE A 9 35.32 -26.17 -7.81
N CYS A 10 34.76 -24.99 -7.53
CA CYS A 10 33.72 -24.85 -6.54
C CYS A 10 32.57 -25.75 -6.98
N VAL A 11 32.54 -26.94 -6.43
CA VAL A 11 31.35 -27.79 -6.39
C VAL A 11 30.26 -26.92 -5.77
N ILE A 12 29.41 -26.37 -6.63
CA ILE A 12 28.12 -25.84 -6.23
C ILE A 12 27.39 -27.07 -5.70
N SER A 13 27.50 -27.28 -4.40
CA SER A 13 26.65 -28.19 -3.66
C SER A 13 25.22 -27.75 -3.94
N ILE A 14 24.55 -28.44 -4.86
CA ILE A 14 23.10 -28.35 -5.02
C ILE A 14 22.54 -29.07 -3.79
N THR A 15 22.60 -28.43 -2.63
CA THR A 15 21.74 -28.81 -1.52
C THR A 15 20.34 -28.39 -1.95
N SER A 16 19.47 -29.40 -2.08
CA SER A 16 18.03 -29.24 -2.22
C SER A 16 17.46 -28.67 -0.92
N GLU A 17 17.88 -27.47 -0.57
CA GLU A 17 17.23 -26.63 0.42
C GLU A 17 16.16 -25.87 -0.33
N LYS A 18 14.92 -25.95 0.17
CA LYS A 18 13.83 -25.08 -0.25
C LYS A 18 14.38 -23.66 -0.19
N GLU A 19 14.72 -23.08 -1.35
CA GLU A 19 14.99 -21.66 -1.45
C GLU A 19 13.67 -20.97 -1.06
N THR A 20 13.50 -20.70 0.23
CA THR A 20 12.83 -19.48 0.65
C THR A 20 13.76 -18.37 0.21
N GLU A 21 13.77 -18.12 -1.09
CA GLU A 21 14.41 -16.97 -1.70
C GLU A 21 13.87 -15.78 -0.90
N ASN A 22 14.72 -15.21 -0.03
CA ASN A 22 14.28 -14.20 0.91
C ASN A 22 13.74 -13.04 0.08
N LYS A 23 12.42 -12.88 0.08
CA LYS A 23 11.76 -11.80 -0.66
C LYS A 23 12.02 -10.51 0.09
N PHE A 24 12.47 -9.49 -0.62
CA PHE A 24 12.75 -8.18 -0.05
C PHE A 24 11.73 -7.15 -0.55
N CYS A 25 11.41 -6.19 0.31
CA CYS A 25 10.61 -5.05 -0.06
C CYS A 25 11.41 -4.15 -1.01
N LYS A 26 10.88 -3.86 -2.21
CA LYS A 26 11.58 -3.01 -3.19
C LYS A 26 11.81 -1.55 -2.76
N ILE A 27 11.20 -1.11 -1.64
CA ILE A 27 11.27 0.27 -1.15
C ILE A 27 12.30 0.38 -0.01
N CYS A 28 12.16 -0.39 1.06
CA CYS A 28 13.10 -0.33 2.20
C CYS A 28 14.21 -1.37 2.15
N LEU A 29 14.16 -2.33 1.21
CA LEU A 29 15.14 -3.40 1.03
C LEU A 29 15.22 -4.40 2.20
N GLU A 30 14.22 -4.43 3.07
CA GLU A 30 14.11 -5.37 4.21
C GLU A 30 13.22 -6.58 3.87
N THR A 31 13.36 -7.66 4.65
CA THR A 31 12.61 -8.92 4.49
C THR A 31 11.22 -8.85 5.14
N GLN A 32 10.53 -9.99 5.23
CA GLN A 32 9.21 -10.09 5.85
C GLN A 32 9.23 -10.13 7.39
N GLU A 33 10.38 -9.99 8.03
CA GLU A 33 10.51 -10.18 9.49
C GLU A 33 9.64 -9.19 10.29
N ASP A 34 9.59 -7.93 9.86
CA ASP A 34 8.85 -6.87 10.56
C ASP A 34 7.41 -6.69 10.04
N TRP A 35 7.20 -6.88 8.73
CA TRP A 35 5.93 -6.60 8.07
C TRP A 35 5.66 -7.55 6.91
N LYS A 36 4.37 -7.78 6.62
CA LYS A 36 3.94 -8.62 5.51
C LYS A 36 4.33 -8.01 4.15
N LEU A 37 5.01 -8.80 3.31
CA LEU A 37 5.24 -8.49 1.90
C LEU A 37 4.03 -8.92 1.07
N ILE A 38 3.68 -8.08 0.10
CA ILE A 38 2.62 -8.30 -0.87
C ILE A 38 3.15 -8.13 -2.28
N GLU A 39 2.44 -8.71 -3.25
CA GLU A 39 2.64 -8.49 -4.68
C GLU A 39 1.51 -7.57 -5.18
N PRO A 40 1.70 -6.25 -5.19
CA PRO A 40 0.60 -5.33 -5.40
C PRO A 40 0.28 -5.14 -6.89
N CYS A 41 1.15 -5.58 -7.80
CA CYS A 41 1.04 -5.44 -9.25
C CYS A 41 1.70 -6.64 -9.96
N GLY A 42 1.65 -6.68 -11.29
CA GLY A 42 2.21 -7.78 -12.09
C GLY A 42 3.74 -7.76 -12.28
N CYS A 43 4.49 -6.98 -11.50
CA CYS A 43 5.94 -6.99 -11.54
C CYS A 43 6.51 -8.36 -11.13
N ARG A 44 7.69 -8.71 -11.65
CA ARG A 44 8.37 -10.00 -11.40
C ARG A 44 9.76 -9.76 -10.82
N GLY A 45 10.33 -10.80 -10.22
CA GLY A 45 11.65 -10.75 -9.58
C GLY A 45 11.69 -9.81 -8.38
N SER A 46 12.82 -9.13 -8.17
CA SER A 46 13.07 -8.23 -7.04
C SER A 46 12.10 -7.04 -6.92
N SER A 47 11.42 -6.68 -8.01
CA SER A 47 10.44 -5.57 -8.04
C SER A 47 9.00 -6.01 -7.73
N ALA A 48 8.77 -7.31 -7.53
CA ALA A 48 7.42 -7.85 -7.31
C ALA A 48 6.90 -7.57 -5.91
N HIS A 49 7.77 -7.50 -4.90
CA HIS A 49 7.38 -7.49 -3.49
C HIS A 49 7.57 -6.12 -2.83
N VAL A 50 6.62 -5.75 -1.98
CA VAL A 50 6.66 -4.54 -1.15
C VAL A 50 5.91 -4.79 0.15
N HIS A 51 6.29 -4.14 1.24
CA HIS A 51 5.49 -4.16 2.46
C HIS A 51 4.17 -3.40 2.29
N GLU A 52 3.10 -3.85 2.96
CA GLU A 52 1.82 -3.14 2.99
C GLU A 52 2.01 -1.67 3.46
N ASN A 53 2.82 -1.43 4.49
CA ASN A 53 3.09 -0.09 5.02
C ASN A 53 3.93 0.79 4.08
N CYS A 54 5.00 0.23 3.48
CA CYS A 54 5.82 0.98 2.53
C CYS A 54 5.01 1.41 1.32
N LEU A 55 4.12 0.54 0.84
CA LEU A 55 3.23 0.86 -0.26
C LEU A 55 2.18 1.91 0.14
N ALA A 56 1.62 1.84 1.35
CA ALA A 56 0.71 2.87 1.87
C ALA A 56 1.38 4.26 1.93
N ASN A 57 2.60 4.34 2.44
CA ASN A 57 3.38 5.58 2.47
C ASN A 57 3.70 6.08 1.05
N TRP A 58 4.03 5.17 0.13
CA TRP A 58 4.22 5.50 -1.28
C TRP A 58 2.98 6.15 -1.91
N PHE A 59 1.77 5.67 -1.59
CA PHE A 59 0.55 6.30 -2.10
C PHE A 59 0.34 7.72 -1.58
N GLN A 60 0.68 7.97 -0.32
CA GLN A 60 0.56 9.30 0.28
C GLN A 60 1.46 10.33 -0.41
N THR A 61 2.61 9.91 -0.93
CA THR A 61 3.58 10.80 -1.59
C THR A 61 3.45 10.84 -3.11
N SER A 62 3.11 9.71 -3.75
CA SER A 62 3.02 9.61 -5.22
C SER A 62 1.66 10.02 -5.78
N HIS A 63 0.59 9.96 -4.96
CA HIS A 63 -0.80 10.19 -5.37
C HIS A 63 -1.25 9.32 -6.58
N SER A 64 -0.55 8.22 -6.86
CA SER A 64 -0.78 7.37 -8.03
C SER A 64 -1.22 5.97 -7.63
N LEU A 65 -2.30 5.49 -8.22
CA LEU A 65 -2.77 4.10 -8.08
C LEU A 65 -2.15 3.14 -9.11
N ARG A 66 -1.14 3.60 -9.86
CA ARG A 66 -0.41 2.81 -10.84
C ARG A 66 0.99 2.54 -10.36
N CYS A 67 1.47 1.33 -10.62
CA CYS A 67 2.86 0.98 -10.42
C CYS A 67 3.75 1.82 -11.34
N GLU A 68 4.81 2.42 -10.80
CA GLU A 68 5.78 3.22 -11.57
C GLU A 68 6.61 2.40 -12.57
N ILE A 69 6.70 1.08 -12.38
CA ILE A 69 7.55 0.20 -13.20
C ILE A 69 6.75 -0.37 -14.37
N CYS A 70 5.62 -1.03 -14.08
CA CYS A 70 4.81 -1.71 -15.09
C CYS A 70 3.59 -0.91 -15.54
N ASN A 71 3.31 0.25 -14.94
CA ASN A 71 2.19 1.14 -15.25
C ASN A 71 0.78 0.52 -15.13
N THR A 72 0.68 -0.70 -14.60
CA THR A 72 -0.60 -1.34 -14.29
C THR A 72 -1.17 -0.76 -13.01
N LEU A 73 -2.50 -0.79 -12.88
CA LEU A 73 -3.14 -0.52 -11.61
C LEU A 73 -2.68 -1.54 -10.57
N TYR A 74 -2.56 -1.09 -9.32
CA TYR A 74 -2.40 -2.02 -8.21
C TYR A 74 -3.67 -2.88 -8.05
N SER A 75 -3.54 -4.06 -7.43
CA SER A 75 -4.66 -4.98 -7.29
C SER A 75 -5.83 -4.34 -6.54
N SER A 76 -7.05 -4.73 -6.89
CA SER A 76 -8.28 -4.16 -6.29
C SER A 76 -8.31 -4.32 -4.76
N ALA A 77 -7.77 -5.42 -4.23
CA ALA A 77 -7.61 -5.63 -2.79
C ALA A 77 -6.72 -4.57 -2.13
N VAL A 78 -5.65 -4.13 -2.80
CA VAL A 78 -4.76 -3.06 -2.32
C VAL A 78 -5.44 -1.69 -2.48
N ILE A 79 -6.06 -1.43 -3.63
CA ILE A 79 -6.73 -0.15 -3.89
C ILE A 79 -7.89 0.07 -2.92
N ASN A 80 -8.72 -0.94 -2.66
CA ASN A 80 -9.86 -0.82 -1.76
C ASN A 80 -9.42 -0.48 -0.33
N LYS A 81 -8.32 -1.09 0.17
CA LYS A 81 -7.73 -0.72 1.47
C LYS A 81 -7.34 0.76 1.56
N LEU A 82 -6.89 1.37 0.45
CA LEU A 82 -6.52 2.79 0.43
C LEU A 82 -7.73 3.69 0.33
N ILE A 83 -8.74 3.28 -0.44
CA ILE A 83 -10.01 3.99 -0.53
C ILE A 83 -10.66 4.01 0.85
N ASP A 84 -10.64 2.93 1.62
CA ASP A 84 -11.15 2.92 3.00
C ASP A 84 -10.46 3.98 3.89
N ILE A 85 -9.13 4.10 3.77
CA ILE A 85 -8.35 5.11 4.53
C ILE A 85 -8.68 6.55 4.07
N LEU A 86 -8.89 6.78 2.77
CA LEU A 86 -9.21 8.09 2.21
C LEU A 86 -10.70 8.46 2.39
N MET A 87 -11.59 7.48 2.42
CA MET A 87 -13.04 7.68 2.61
C MET A 87 -13.38 8.01 4.05
N ILE A 88 -12.59 7.60 5.05
CA ILE A 88 -12.72 8.13 6.43
C ILE A 88 -12.58 9.66 6.44
N ILE A 89 -11.70 10.24 5.61
CA ILE A 89 -11.52 11.70 5.53
C ILE A 89 -12.66 12.36 4.73
N ALA A 90 -13.13 11.71 3.66
CA ALA A 90 -14.28 12.17 2.88
C ALA A 90 -15.56 12.15 3.72
N ASP A 91 -15.84 11.05 4.43
CA ASP A 91 -17.00 10.91 5.31
C ASP A 91 -16.89 11.77 6.56
N CYS A 92 -15.69 12.01 7.11
CA CYS A 92 -15.52 12.96 8.20
C CYS A 92 -15.77 14.41 7.75
N LYS A 93 -15.28 14.81 6.56
CA LYS A 93 -15.59 16.13 5.97
C LYS A 93 -17.05 16.27 5.56
N ILE A 94 -17.62 15.24 4.92
CA ILE A 94 -19.02 15.20 4.48
C ILE A 94 -19.96 15.20 5.69
N THR A 95 -19.67 14.42 6.73
CA THR A 95 -20.46 14.41 7.98
C THR A 95 -20.37 15.76 8.71
N LEU A 96 -19.19 16.38 8.79
CA LEU A 96 -19.04 17.71 9.41
C LEU A 96 -19.80 18.79 8.63
N VAL A 97 -19.68 18.80 7.29
CA VAL A 97 -20.44 19.73 6.43
C VAL A 97 -21.94 19.47 6.53
N ASN A 98 -22.38 18.21 6.47
CA ASN A 98 -23.78 17.85 6.63
C ASN A 98 -24.34 18.20 8.01
N ARG A 99 -23.56 18.10 9.10
CA ARG A 99 -23.98 18.56 10.45
C ARG A 99 -24.19 20.07 10.50
N VAL A 100 -23.32 20.86 9.87
CA VAL A 100 -23.47 22.32 9.79
C VAL A 100 -24.68 22.69 8.91
N VAL A 101 -24.79 22.07 7.74
CA VAL A 101 -25.88 22.33 6.78
C VAL A 101 -27.24 21.93 7.37
N THR A 102 -27.35 20.76 8.00
CA THR A 102 -28.60 20.33 8.66
C THR A 102 -28.97 21.24 9.83
N SER A 103 -27.99 21.75 10.59
CA SER A 103 -28.23 22.73 11.67
C SER A 103 -28.74 24.07 11.13
N LEU A 104 -28.26 24.53 9.97
CA LEU A 104 -28.74 25.75 9.30
C LEU A 104 -30.16 25.56 8.72
N ILE A 105 -30.44 24.41 8.11
CA ILE A 105 -31.77 24.08 7.58
C ILE A 105 -32.79 23.92 8.72
N ALA A 106 -32.40 23.33 9.85
CA ALA A 106 -33.23 23.20 11.04
C ALA A 106 -33.48 24.56 11.73
N GLY A 107 -32.49 25.45 11.74
CA GLY A 107 -32.62 26.82 12.27
C GLY A 107 -33.68 27.66 11.54
N ASN A 108 -33.86 27.43 10.23
CA ASN A 108 -34.88 28.13 9.43
C ASN A 108 -36.32 27.65 9.66
N LYS A 109 -36.55 26.57 10.43
CA LYS A 109 -37.90 26.17 10.85
C LYS A 109 -38.38 26.84 12.14
N PHE A 110 -37.51 27.51 12.90
CA PHE A 110 -37.89 28.09 14.20
C PHE A 110 -38.54 29.49 14.10
N LEU A 111 -38.28 30.27 13.04
CA LEU A 111 -38.84 31.62 12.88
C LEU A 111 -40.20 31.68 12.18
N LYS A 112 -40.74 30.55 11.68
CA LYS A 112 -42.05 30.53 10.96
C LYS A 112 -43.25 30.17 11.84
N SER A 113 -43.07 30.05 13.15
CA SER A 113 -44.13 29.64 14.10
C SER A 113 -44.70 30.76 14.98
N LYS A 114 -44.10 31.98 15.00
CA LYS A 114 -44.59 33.10 15.82
C LYS A 114 -45.17 34.25 15.01
N GLY A 115 -46.14 33.94 14.15
CA GLY A 115 -46.81 34.94 13.33
C GLY A 115 -48.11 34.42 12.70
N LYS A 116 -49.09 34.08 13.53
CA LYS A 116 -50.50 34.06 13.14
C LYS A 116 -51.30 34.69 14.28
N LEU A 117 -51.78 35.90 14.00
CA LEU A 117 -52.93 36.54 14.65
C LEU A 117 -54.15 35.63 14.53
#